data_AF-A0A2G2Z5E6-F1
#
_entry.id   AF-A0A2G2Z5E6-F1
#
_cell.length_a   1.000
_cell.length_b   1.000
_cell.length_c   1.000
_cell.angle_alpha   90.00
_cell.angle_beta   90.00
_cell.angle_gamma   90.00
#
_symmetry.space_group_name_H-M   'P 1'
#
loop_
_entity.id
_entity.type
_entity.pdbx_description
1 polymer ?
#
loop_
_entity_poly.entity_id
_entity_poly.type
_entity_poly.pdbx_seq_one_letter_code
_entity_poly.pdbx_strand_id
1 'polypeptide(L)'
;MELIPDEKSLTIIKKKSTKTFREYAIRWCEQAVRVKSTMKESKIVEAFIQAQDETYYQHLLPALGKTFFGVLKMGEMIEDGIKTGRIVSFATLKTTTQAIQKGSGSVGGKKNKKDASTIVVGQ
;
A
#
# COMPACT_ATOMS: atom_id res chain seq x y z
N MET A 1 19.28 3.10 -28.20
CA MET A 1 18.57 4.12 -27.39
C MET A 1 18.33 3.51 -26.02
N GLU A 2 19.16 3.89 -25.06
CA GLU A 2 19.12 3.43 -23.68
C GLU A 2 18.09 4.31 -22.95
N LEU A 3 16.94 3.73 -22.59
CA LEU A 3 15.90 4.42 -21.84
C LEU A 3 16.39 4.60 -20.40
N ILE A 4 16.92 5.79 -20.11
CA ILE A 4 17.30 6.21 -18.76
C ILE A 4 16.05 6.11 -17.86
N PRO A 5 16.06 5.33 -16.78
CA PRO A 5 14.92 5.25 -15.88
C PRO A 5 14.75 6.59 -15.16
N ASP A 6 13.66 7.28 -15.46
CA ASP A 6 13.24 8.54 -14.84
C ASP A 6 13.03 8.37 -13.32
N GLU A 7 13.21 9.45 -12.56
CA GLU A 7 12.99 9.52 -11.10
C GLU A 7 11.57 9.07 -10.70
N LYS A 8 10.59 9.27 -11.59
CA LYS A 8 9.21 8.81 -11.40
C LYS A 8 9.05 7.29 -11.53
N SER A 9 10.04 6.58 -12.08
CA SER A 9 10.03 5.12 -12.17
C SER A 9 10.20 4.45 -10.80
N LEU A 10 10.85 5.13 -9.85
CA LEU A 10 11.06 4.63 -8.49
C LEU A 10 9.77 4.59 -7.66
N THR A 11 8.78 5.44 -7.96
CA THR A 11 7.51 5.50 -7.22
C THR A 11 6.53 4.39 -7.62
N ILE A 12 6.85 3.60 -8.65
CA ILE A 12 5.98 2.56 -9.21
C ILE A 12 6.57 1.16 -8.96
N ILE A 13 6.93 0.87 -7.71
CA ILE A 13 7.01 -0.52 -7.24
C ILE A 13 6.10 -0.66 -6.03
N LYS A 14 4.78 -0.63 -6.26
CA LYS A 14 3.84 -1.10 -5.24
C LYS A 14 4.14 -2.58 -4.94
N LYS A 15 4.34 -2.91 -3.67
CA LYS A 15 4.47 -4.31 -3.19
C LYS A 15 3.27 -5.11 -3.71
N LYS A 16 3.52 -6.08 -4.61
CA LYS A 16 2.52 -7.09 -4.97
C LYS A 16 2.27 -7.97 -3.74
N SER A 17 1.02 -8.31 -3.46
CA SER A 17 0.59 -9.06 -2.27
C SER A 17 1.24 -10.44 -2.09
N THR A 18 1.91 -10.97 -3.12
CA THR A 18 2.54 -12.30 -3.11
C THR A 18 4.04 -12.31 -2.82
N LYS A 19 4.67 -11.15 -2.60
CA LYS A 19 6.12 -11.06 -2.34
C LYS A 19 6.40 -10.83 -0.87
N THR A 20 7.35 -11.58 -0.33
CA THR A 20 7.90 -11.33 1.01
C THR A 20 8.55 -9.95 1.07
N PHE A 21 8.62 -9.37 2.27
CA PHE A 21 9.28 -8.10 2.48
C PHE A 21 10.73 -8.09 1.94
N ARG A 22 11.46 -9.20 2.16
CA ARG A 22 12.83 -9.37 1.68
C ARG A 22 12.94 -9.33 0.14
N GLU A 23 12.07 -10.04 -0.58
CA GLU A 23 12.07 -10.02 -2.05
C GLU A 23 11.71 -8.65 -2.61
N TYR A 24 10.80 -7.93 -1.95
CA TYR A 24 10.49 -6.56 -2.31
C TYR A 24 11.72 -5.65 -2.13
N ALA A 25 12.39 -5.76 -0.98
CA ALA A 25 13.53 -4.91 -0.68
C ALA A 25 14.75 -5.18 -1.57
N ILE A 26 15.00 -6.44 -1.95
CA ILE A 26 16.04 -6.79 -2.94
C ILE A 26 15.76 -6.10 -4.28
N ARG A 27 14.53 -6.20 -4.80
CA ARG A 27 14.15 -5.55 -6.07
C ARG A 27 14.20 -4.03 -5.99
N TRP A 28 13.83 -3.47 -4.85
CA TRP A 28 13.94 -2.03 -4.61
C TRP A 28 15.41 -1.59 -4.67
N CYS A 29 16.32 -2.34 -4.04
CA CYS A 29 17.76 -2.10 -4.14
C CYS A 29 18.29 -2.22 -5.57
N GLU A 30 17.93 -3.26 -6.30
CA GLU A 30 18.36 -3.43 -7.71
C GLU A 30 17.95 -2.23 -8.58
N GLN A 31 16.77 -1.66 -8.34
CA GLN A 31 16.32 -0.46 -9.06
C GLN A 31 17.04 0.80 -8.55
N ALA A 32 17.25 0.93 -7.25
CA ALA A 32 18.00 2.03 -6.67
C ALA A 32 19.46 2.06 -7.16
N VAL A 33 20.12 0.91 -7.32
CA VAL A 33 21.49 0.82 -7.86
C VAL A 33 21.56 1.33 -9.31
N ARG A 34 20.54 1.03 -10.14
CA ARG A 34 20.47 1.51 -11.53
C ARG A 34 20.27 3.02 -11.64
N VAL A 35 19.56 3.64 -10.69
CA VAL A 35 19.24 5.08 -10.72
C VAL A 35 20.24 5.91 -9.90
N LYS A 36 20.85 5.32 -8.87
CA LYS A 36 21.54 6.02 -7.78
C LYS A 36 22.87 5.34 -7.41
N SER A 37 23.67 5.00 -8.42
CA SER A 37 25.01 4.39 -8.29
C SER A 37 25.97 5.14 -7.34
N THR A 38 25.77 6.45 -7.11
CA THR A 38 26.66 7.31 -6.32
C THR A 38 26.13 7.73 -4.95
N MET A 39 24.99 7.20 -4.48
CA MET A 39 24.37 7.67 -3.24
C MET A 39 24.86 6.96 -1.97
N LYS A 40 25.00 7.72 -0.89
CA LYS A 40 25.32 7.20 0.45
C LYS A 40 24.21 6.28 0.96
N GLU A 41 24.58 5.23 1.69
CA GLU A 41 23.64 4.25 2.28
C GLU A 41 22.51 4.93 3.09
N SER A 42 22.83 5.96 3.88
CA SER A 42 21.83 6.70 4.65
C SER A 42 20.71 7.29 3.80
N LYS A 43 21.03 7.78 2.60
CA LYS A 43 20.04 8.30 1.65
C LYS A 43 19.26 7.20 0.95
N ILE A 44 19.87 6.03 0.77
CA ILE A 44 19.18 4.83 0.27
C ILE A 44 18.16 4.35 1.30
N VAL A 45 18.55 4.28 2.59
CA VAL A 45 17.67 3.90 3.69
C VAL A 45 16.52 4.89 3.86
N GLU A 46 16.81 6.19 3.84
CA GLU A 46 15.78 7.24 3.91
C GLU A 46 14.74 7.09 2.79
N ALA A 47 15.20 6.95 1.54
CA ALA A 47 14.32 6.74 0.39
C ALA A 47 13.54 5.41 0.47
N PHE A 48 14.16 4.35 0.99
CA PHE A 48 13.49 3.06 1.16
C PHE A 48 12.35 3.14 2.17
N ILE A 49 12.56 3.80 3.31
CA ILE A 49 11.54 3.97 4.35
C ILE A 49 10.39 4.82 3.82
N GLN A 50 10.68 5.93 3.14
CA GLN A 50 9.67 6.82 2.54
C GLN A 50 8.82 6.12 1.47
N ALA A 51 9.34 5.11 0.78
CA ALA A 51 8.63 4.38 -0.26
C ALA A 51 7.67 3.29 0.27
N GLN A 52 7.64 3.04 1.59
CA GLN A 52 6.77 2.02 2.18
C GLN A 52 5.32 2.49 2.31
N ASP A 53 4.39 1.54 2.47
CA ASP A 53 3.03 1.90 2.88
C ASP A 53 2.98 2.42 4.32
N GLU A 54 1.88 3.07 4.68
CA GLU A 54 1.69 3.74 5.98
C GLU A 54 2.07 2.85 7.17
N THR A 55 1.70 1.56 7.14
CA THR A 55 1.98 0.64 8.26
C THR A 55 3.49 0.50 8.46
N TYR A 56 4.21 0.21 7.38
CA TYR A 56 5.65 0.00 7.43
C TYR A 56 6.41 1.30 7.65
N TYR A 57 5.97 2.41 7.06
CA TYR A 57 6.57 3.73 7.26
C TYR A 57 6.60 4.11 8.75
N GLN A 58 5.45 4.03 9.44
CA GLN A 58 5.36 4.36 10.87
C GLN A 58 6.28 3.49 11.73
N HIS A 59 6.36 2.18 11.44
CA HIS A 59 7.19 1.26 12.22
C HIS A 59 8.68 1.30 11.86
N LEU A 60 9.05 1.74 10.65
CA LEU A 60 10.43 1.84 10.21
C LEU A 60 11.03 3.23 10.41
N LEU A 61 10.22 4.26 10.69
CA LEU A 61 10.73 5.61 10.96
C LEU A 61 11.81 5.65 12.07
N PRO A 62 11.69 4.90 13.18
CA PRO A 62 12.75 4.82 14.19
C PRO A 62 14.03 4.12 13.72
N ALA A 63 14.04 3.49 12.54
CA ALA A 63 15.21 2.88 11.93
C ALA A 63 15.98 3.82 11.00
N LEU A 64 15.58 5.10 10.87
CA LEU A 64 16.37 6.10 10.17
C LEU A 64 17.79 6.17 10.76
N GLY A 65 18.79 6.21 9.87
CA GLY A 65 20.21 6.20 10.26
C GLY A 65 20.79 4.82 10.59
N LYS A 66 19.99 3.75 10.61
CA LYS A 66 20.49 2.37 10.68
C LYS A 66 21.01 1.91 9.33
N THR A 67 21.79 0.83 9.33
CA THR A 67 22.20 0.16 8.09
C THR A 67 20.98 -0.41 7.37
N PHE A 68 21.10 -0.57 6.06
CA PHE A 68 20.05 -1.15 5.23
C PHE A 68 19.66 -2.54 5.74
N PHE A 69 20.63 -3.35 6.15
CA PHE A 69 20.38 -4.66 6.76
C PHE A 69 19.60 -4.58 8.08
N GLY A 70 19.86 -3.57 8.92
CA GLY A 70 19.08 -3.35 10.14
C GLY A 70 17.62 -3.02 9.85
N VAL A 71 17.37 -2.22 8.80
CA VAL A 71 16.04 -1.86 8.33
C VAL A 71 15.32 -3.08 7.73
N LEU A 72 16.04 -3.93 6.99
CA LEU A 72 15.50 -5.20 6.46
C LEU A 72 14.97 -6.11 7.57
N LYS A 73 15.77 -6.36 8.61
CA LYS A 73 15.36 -7.19 9.75
C LYS A 73 14.11 -6.64 10.43
N MET A 74 14.05 -5.32 10.62
CA MET A 74 12.87 -4.70 11.22
C MET A 74 11.62 -4.87 10.33
N GLY A 75 11.78 -4.74 9.01
CA GLY A 75 10.70 -5.00 8.07
C GLY A 75 10.19 -6.43 8.06
N GLU A 76 11.08 -7.42 8.21
CA GLU A 76 10.69 -8.83 8.38
C GLU A 76 9.90 -9.06 9.68
N MET A 77 10.32 -8.42 10.79
CA MET A 77 9.57 -8.47 12.06
C MET A 77 8.19 -7.81 11.95
N ILE A 78 8.07 -6.71 11.22
CA ILE A 78 6.77 -6.06 10.95
C ILE A 78 5.88 -7.00 10.13
N GLU A 79 6.42 -7.62 9.08
CA GLU A 79 5.66 -8.57 8.26
C GLU A 79 5.15 -9.76 9.09
N ASP A 80 5.99 -10.32 9.97
CA ASP A 80 5.58 -11.39 10.89
C ASP A 80 4.54 -10.91 11.91
N GLY A 81 4.73 -9.72 12.48
CA GLY A 81 3.75 -9.09 13.38
C GLY A 81 2.38 -8.94 12.73
N ILE A 82 2.32 -8.56 11.45
CA ILE A 82 1.08 -8.47 10.68
C ILE A 82 0.48 -9.87 10.46
N LYS A 83 1.28 -10.86 10.03
CA LYS A 83 0.82 -12.24 9.79
C LYS A 83 0.27 -12.89 11.05
N THR A 84 0.91 -12.63 12.20
CA THR A 84 0.53 -13.17 13.51
C THR A 84 -0.58 -12.37 14.19
N GLY A 85 -1.04 -11.26 13.59
CA GLY A 85 -2.07 -10.39 14.16
C GLY A 85 -1.59 -9.53 15.35
N ARG A 86 -0.30 -9.52 15.66
CA ARG A 86 0.31 -8.65 16.68
C ARG A 86 0.37 -7.19 16.25
N ILE A 87 0.38 -6.95 14.93
CA ILE A 87 0.33 -5.62 14.32
C ILE A 87 -0.90 -5.56 13.41
N VAL A 88 -1.78 -4.60 13.63
CA VAL A 88 -2.91 -4.35 12.73
C VAL A 88 -2.46 -3.42 11.61
N SER A 89 -2.56 -3.86 10.37
CA SER A 89 -2.15 -3.03 9.23
C SER A 89 -3.16 -1.92 8.95
N PHE A 90 -2.68 -0.78 8.45
CA PHE A 90 -3.54 0.34 8.08
C PHE A 90 -4.53 -0.03 6.96
N ALA A 91 -4.12 -0.94 6.06
CA ALA A 91 -4.98 -1.50 5.03
C ALA A 91 -6.15 -2.28 5.65
N THR A 92 -5.88 -3.13 6.65
CA THR A 92 -6.90 -3.89 7.39
C THR A 92 -7.86 -2.94 8.11
N LEU A 93 -7.34 -1.92 8.80
CA LEU A 93 -8.19 -0.91 9.47
C LEU A 93 -9.12 -0.21 8.47
N LYS A 94 -8.58 0.24 7.33
CA LYS A 94 -9.37 0.89 6.28
C LYS A 94 -10.48 -0.01 5.75
N THR A 95 -10.21 -1.30 5.54
CA THR A 95 -11.24 -2.26 5.09
C THR A 95 -12.34 -2.49 6.12
N THR A 96 -11.97 -2.61 7.41
CA THR A 96 -12.94 -2.81 8.50
C THR A 96 -13.84 -1.58 8.67
N THR A 97 -13.28 -0.38 8.66
CA THR A 97 -14.06 0.87 8.74
C THR A 97 -15.05 0.98 7.58
N GLN A 98 -14.64 0.66 6.35
CA GLN A 98 -15.53 0.66 5.19
C GLN A 98 -16.65 -0.38 5.30
N ALA A 99 -16.37 -1.56 5.84
CA ALA A 99 -17.39 -2.59 6.06
C ALA A 99 -18.44 -2.15 7.09
N ILE A 100 -18.00 -1.53 8.19
CA ILE A 100 -18.90 -0.97 9.23
C ILE A 100 -19.77 0.14 8.64
N GLN A 101 -19.18 1.06 7.87
CA GLN A 101 -19.91 2.16 7.23
C GLN A 101 -20.93 1.67 6.20
N LYS A 102 -20.65 0.57 5.49
CA LYS A 102 -21.59 -0.04 4.52
C LYS A 102 -22.68 -0.88 5.18
N GLY A 103 -22.41 -1.46 6.35
CA GLY A 103 -23.37 -2.23 7.15
C GLY A 103 -24.31 -1.36 7.99
N SER A 104 -23.92 -0.11 8.27
CA SER A 104 -24.81 0.90 8.84
C SER A 104 -25.83 1.34 7.78
N GLY A 105 -26.94 0.61 7.71
CA GLY A 105 -28.02 0.85 6.76
C GLY A 105 -28.38 2.33 6.65
N SER A 106 -28.33 2.84 5.43
CA SER A 106 -29.10 4.01 5.03
C SER A 106 -30.58 3.71 5.36
N VAL A 107 -31.06 4.22 6.49
CA VAL A 107 -32.48 4.52 6.67
C VAL A 107 -32.74 5.73 5.77
N GLY A 108 -33.01 5.45 4.50
CA GLY A 108 -33.08 6.48 3.47
C GLY A 108 -34.10 6.12 2.40
N GLY A 109 -35.34 6.58 2.60
CA GLY A 109 -36.23 6.96 1.50
C GLY A 109 -37.17 5.86 1.00
N LYS A 110 -38.34 5.81 1.63
CA LYS A 110 -39.60 5.29 1.08
C LYS A 110 -39.77 5.76 -0.38
N LYS A 111 -39.55 4.87 -1.36
CA LYS A 111 -39.90 5.13 -2.76
C LYS A 111 -41.41 4.97 -2.90
N ASN A 112 -42.11 6.09 -2.91
CA ASN A 112 -43.52 6.14 -3.24
C ASN A 112 -43.67 5.84 -4.74
N LYS A 113 -44.24 4.68 -5.05
CA LYS A 113 -44.80 4.35 -6.36
C LYS A 113 -46.05 5.21 -6.56
N LYS A 114 -46.11 6.00 -7.63
CA LYS A 114 -47.38 6.42 -8.23
C LYS A 114 -47.27 6.38 -9.74
N ASP A 115 -48.25 5.67 -10.27
CA ASP A 115 -48.40 5.13 -11.60
C ASP A 115 -48.75 6.20 -12.64
N ALA A 116 -48.34 5.99 -13.89
CA ALA A 116 -48.95 6.66 -15.04
C ALA A 116 -48.90 5.73 -16.28
N SER A 117 -49.98 4.97 -16.41
CA SER A 117 -50.66 4.45 -17.60
C SER A 117 -49.87 3.77 -18.75
N THR A 118 -50.09 2.46 -18.85
CA THR A 118 -49.89 1.66 -20.07
C THR A 118 -50.94 2.02 -21.11
N ILE A 119 -50.48 2.48 -22.27
CA ILE A 119 -51.21 2.47 -23.54
C ILE A 119 -50.96 1.12 -24.22
N VAL A 120 -52.01 0.33 -24.45
CA VAL A 120 -52.40 -0.31 -25.73
C VAL A 120 -53.43 -1.42 -25.47
N VAL A 121 -54.58 -1.36 -26.13
CA VAL A 121 -55.29 -2.53 -26.66
C VAL A 121 -55.82 -2.09 -28.02
N GLY A 122 -55.39 -2.78 -29.06
CA GLY A 122 -55.98 -2.69 -30.38
C GLY A 122 -57.10 -3.71 -30.56
N GLN A 123 -58.11 -3.35 -31.34
CA GLN A 123 -58.44 -4.02 -32.60
C GLN A 123 -59.18 -3.04 -33.51
#